data_AF-A0AAJ5CZU0-F1
#
_entry.id   AF-A0AAJ5CZU0-F1
#
_cell.length_a   1.000
_cell.length_b   1.000
_cell.length_c   1.000
_cell.angle_alpha   90.00
_cell.angle_beta   90.00
_cell.angle_gamma   90.00
#
_symmetry.space_group_name_H-M   'P 1'
#
loop_
_entity.id
_entity.type
_entity.pdbx_description
1 polymer ?
#
loop_
_entity_poly.entity_id
_entity_poly.type
_entity_poly.pdbx_seq_one_letter_code
_entity_poly.pdbx_strand_id
1 'polypeptide(L)'
;MSSRRAYAAGHEESGGAWKVAFADLCLVLMCLFVVMWVLERRVFEAPQSAELKMLEALQAAGVPQPSAGSSSHAAQASSERVAVLPSGQFESPADLVRLASAVQQLSEAASLSDHVSTSITPDGLRVRLADSDARGLFERGSATPSPAATTLLARIGQLFSGIDNSLMIVGHTDAVRYRATRADSYTNWHLSSDRALAARTALVAGGLPLERVLMSVGMADLAPLRADDPTAAANRRIEFVVLTQARARQLATMFGAAHAGEVVLTGRNAQADAAAMTRGTAGLTSEARPSPDSSEP
;
A
#
# COMPACT_ATOMS: atom_id res chain seq x y z
N MET A 1 -70.38 -41.40 46.56
CA MET A 1 -69.49 -40.98 47.66
C MET A 1 -68.23 -41.83 47.61
N SER A 2 -67.12 -41.22 48.01
CA SER A 2 -65.78 -41.79 48.19
C SER A 2 -64.84 -41.70 47.00
N SER A 3 -63.66 -41.21 47.35
CA SER A 3 -62.66 -40.55 46.55
C SER A 3 -61.39 -41.39 46.44
N ARG A 4 -60.55 -40.99 45.47
CA ARG A 4 -59.09 -41.17 45.39
C ARG A 4 -58.55 -42.56 45.05
N ARG A 5 -57.87 -42.59 43.89
CA ARG A 5 -56.46 -43.04 43.84
C ARG A 5 -55.73 -42.25 42.76
N ALA A 6 -54.71 -41.52 43.21
CA ALA A 6 -53.60 -41.06 42.38
C ALA A 6 -52.62 -42.21 42.19
N TYR A 7 -52.03 -42.33 41.00
CA TYR A 7 -50.70 -42.93 40.73
C TYR A 7 -50.24 -42.32 39.39
N ALA A 8 -49.29 -41.36 39.45
CA ALA A 8 -47.89 -41.50 39.01
C ALA A 8 -47.75 -41.33 37.48
N ALA A 9 -47.22 -40.23 36.94
CA ALA A 9 -45.86 -39.68 37.04
C ALA A 9 -44.77 -40.60 36.46
N GLY A 10 -44.10 -40.11 35.40
CA GLY A 10 -42.91 -40.65 34.73
C GLY A 10 -43.22 -41.15 33.31
N HIS A 11 -42.53 -40.79 32.23
CA HIS A 11 -41.24 -40.13 32.01
C HIS A 11 -41.11 -39.86 30.50
N GLU A 12 -41.02 -38.62 30.00
CA GLU A 12 -40.43 -38.33 28.66
C GLU A 12 -39.87 -36.89 28.57
N GLU A 13 -39.10 -36.41 29.56
CA GLU A 13 -38.43 -35.10 29.46
C GLU A 13 -37.01 -35.15 30.05
N SER A 14 -36.04 -35.76 29.35
CA SER A 14 -34.60 -35.65 29.67
C SER A 14 -33.64 -36.11 28.55
N GLY A 15 -34.09 -36.19 27.29
CA GLY A 15 -33.26 -36.67 26.17
C GLY A 15 -32.94 -35.64 25.07
N GLY A 16 -33.50 -34.42 25.17
CA GLY A 16 -33.49 -33.42 24.09
C GLY A 16 -32.66 -32.17 24.34
N ALA A 17 -32.31 -31.85 25.60
CA ALA A 17 -31.62 -30.59 25.94
C ALA A 17 -30.23 -30.46 25.28
N TRP A 18 -29.50 -31.58 25.15
CA TRP A 18 -28.20 -31.58 24.47
C TRP A 18 -28.33 -31.31 22.95
N LYS A 19 -29.48 -31.67 22.34
CA LYS A 19 -29.76 -31.39 20.93
C LYS A 19 -30.00 -29.90 20.69
N VAL A 20 -30.59 -29.22 21.67
CA VAL A 20 -30.78 -27.76 21.63
C VAL A 20 -29.44 -27.04 21.71
N ALA A 21 -28.57 -27.45 22.65
CA ALA A 21 -27.22 -26.90 22.76
C ALA A 21 -26.35 -27.19 21.51
N PHE A 22 -26.50 -28.37 20.92
CA PHE A 22 -25.82 -28.72 19.66
C PHE A 22 -26.33 -27.90 18.47
N ALA A 23 -27.65 -27.66 18.39
CA ALA A 23 -28.24 -26.81 17.36
C ALA A 23 -27.76 -25.35 17.45
N ASP A 24 -27.66 -24.82 18.68
CA ASP A 24 -27.17 -23.46 18.93
C ASP A 24 -25.69 -23.31 18.53
N LEU A 25 -24.86 -24.29 18.86
CA LEU A 25 -23.46 -24.34 18.39
C LEU A 25 -23.36 -24.37 16.86
N CYS A 26 -24.18 -25.17 16.19
CA CYS A 26 -24.22 -25.24 14.73
C CYS A 26 -24.64 -23.91 14.09
N LEU A 27 -25.59 -23.19 14.71
CA LEU A 27 -26.01 -21.86 14.25
C LEU A 27 -24.90 -20.82 14.41
N VAL A 28 -24.18 -20.81 15.54
CA VAL A 28 -23.04 -19.91 15.73
C VAL A 28 -21.95 -20.16 14.69
N LEU A 29 -21.63 -21.42 14.41
CA LEU A 29 -20.64 -21.78 13.38
C LEU A 29 -21.11 -21.41 11.96
N MET A 30 -22.40 -21.58 11.65
CA MET A 30 -22.98 -21.14 10.38
C MET A 30 -22.93 -19.62 10.24
N CYS A 31 -23.27 -18.87 11.28
CA CYS A 31 -23.18 -17.41 11.29
C CYS A 31 -21.73 -16.93 11.14
N LEU A 32 -20.78 -17.55 11.84
CA LEU A 32 -19.34 -17.27 11.70
C LEU A 32 -18.88 -17.51 10.25
N PHE A 33 -19.31 -18.63 9.65
CA PHE A 33 -18.97 -18.97 8.27
C PHE A 33 -19.56 -17.97 7.28
N VAL A 34 -20.82 -17.56 7.43
CA VAL A 34 -21.46 -16.54 6.57
C VAL A 34 -20.74 -15.19 6.71
N VAL A 35 -20.36 -14.79 7.93
CA VAL A 35 -19.60 -13.54 8.15
C VAL A 35 -18.22 -13.63 7.49
N MET A 36 -17.49 -14.72 7.68
CA MET A 36 -16.18 -14.92 7.06
C MET A 36 -16.28 -14.95 5.52
N TRP A 37 -17.31 -15.61 4.99
CA TRP A 37 -17.60 -15.67 3.56
C TRP A 37 -17.97 -14.31 2.96
N VAL A 38 -18.71 -13.47 3.70
CA VAL A 38 -19.01 -12.09 3.29
C VAL A 38 -17.75 -11.23 3.33
N LEU A 39 -16.90 -11.36 4.33
CA LEU A 39 -15.63 -10.63 4.41
C LEU A 39 -14.70 -11.01 3.24
N GLU A 40 -14.63 -12.29 2.87
CA GLU A 40 -13.87 -12.74 1.69
C GLU A 40 -14.42 -12.12 0.39
N ARG A 41 -15.75 -12.03 0.22
CA ARG A 41 -16.35 -11.34 -0.95
C ARG A 41 -16.06 -9.85 -1.02
N ARG A 42 -15.87 -9.18 0.13
CA ARG A 42 -15.53 -7.74 0.18
C ARG A 42 -14.05 -7.46 -0.08
N VAL A 43 -13.19 -8.48 -0.05
CA VAL A 43 -11.74 -8.36 -0.32
C VAL A 43 -11.40 -8.52 -1.81
N PHE A 44 -12.31 -9.07 -2.64
CA PHE A 44 -12.02 -9.40 -4.04
C PHE A 44 -12.94 -8.77 -5.10
N GLU A 45 -13.84 -7.83 -4.77
CA GLU A 45 -14.46 -7.01 -5.81
C GLU A 45 -13.44 -6.00 -6.37
N ALA A 46 -12.80 -6.39 -7.48
CA ALA A 46 -11.95 -5.53 -8.27
C ALA A 46 -12.65 -4.20 -8.65
N PRO A 47 -11.94 -3.06 -8.66
CA PRO A 47 -12.51 -1.75 -8.96
C PRO A 47 -12.89 -1.53 -10.44
N GLN A 48 -12.91 -2.57 -11.28
CA GLN A 48 -13.18 -2.44 -12.72
C GLN A 48 -14.63 -2.04 -13.04
N SER A 49 -15.59 -2.29 -12.15
CA SER A 49 -17.00 -1.96 -12.40
C SER A 49 -17.39 -0.53 -11.97
N ALA A 50 -16.57 0.12 -11.14
CA ALA A 50 -16.81 1.49 -10.69
C ALA A 50 -16.38 2.52 -11.75
N GLU A 51 -15.29 2.26 -12.48
CA GLU A 51 -14.81 3.13 -13.55
C GLU A 51 -15.78 3.19 -14.74
N LEU A 52 -16.37 2.06 -15.13
CA LEU A 52 -17.31 2.00 -16.26
C LEU A 52 -18.62 2.73 -15.98
N LYS A 53 -19.18 2.60 -14.77
CA LYS A 53 -20.40 3.32 -14.37
C LYS A 53 -20.20 4.83 -14.23
N MET A 54 -18.99 5.26 -13.87
CA MET A 54 -18.64 6.68 -13.79
C MET A 54 -18.48 7.30 -15.19
N LEU A 55 -17.91 6.55 -16.13
CA LEU A 55 -17.78 6.97 -17.54
C LEU A 55 -19.15 7.08 -18.24
N GLU A 56 -20.08 6.17 -17.99
CA GLU A 56 -21.45 6.24 -18.51
C GLU A 56 -22.21 7.46 -17.95
N ALA A 57 -22.03 7.76 -16.66
CA ALA A 57 -22.64 8.92 -16.03
C ALA A 57 -22.10 10.26 -16.56
N LEU A 58 -20.82 10.31 -16.97
CA LEU A 58 -20.21 11.49 -17.58
C LEU A 58 -20.64 11.71 -19.05
N GLN A 59 -20.87 10.63 -19.81
CA GLN A 59 -21.42 10.73 -21.17
C GLN A 59 -22.89 11.14 -21.18
N ALA A 60 -23.68 10.74 -20.18
CA ALA A 60 -25.06 11.18 -20.02
C ALA A 60 -25.20 12.66 -19.63
N ALA A 61 -24.14 13.28 -19.09
CA ALA A 61 -24.13 14.67 -18.60
C ALA A 61 -23.80 15.73 -19.67
N GLY A 62 -23.62 15.36 -20.95
CA GLY A 62 -23.64 16.30 -22.07
C GLY A 62 -22.52 17.36 -22.07
N VAL A 63 -21.28 16.99 -21.72
CA VAL A 63 -20.13 17.89 -21.84
C VAL A 63 -19.68 18.00 -23.31
N PRO A 64 -19.57 19.20 -23.91
CA PRO A 64 -19.27 19.35 -25.34
C PRO A 64 -17.78 19.11 -25.65
N GLN A 65 -17.50 18.33 -26.69
CA GLN A 65 -16.16 18.20 -27.30
C GLN A 65 -15.78 19.49 -28.07
N PRO A 66 -14.54 19.98 -27.97
CA PRO A 66 -14.10 21.13 -28.76
C PRO A 66 -13.75 20.69 -30.19
N SER A 67 -14.33 21.41 -31.16
CA SER A 67 -14.11 21.26 -32.59
C SER A 67 -12.77 21.84 -33.03
N ALA A 68 -12.13 21.14 -33.97
CA ALA A 68 -10.89 21.55 -34.63
C ALA A 68 -11.16 22.63 -35.70
N GLY A 69 -10.38 23.72 -35.71
CA GLY A 69 -10.38 24.67 -36.82
C GLY A 69 -9.58 25.97 -36.64
N SER A 70 -8.41 26.01 -37.31
CA SER A 70 -7.73 27.18 -37.91
C SER A 70 -6.80 28.10 -37.09
N SER A 71 -5.51 27.80 -37.25
CA SER A 71 -4.36 28.63 -37.68
C SER A 71 -3.87 29.87 -36.90
N SER A 72 -2.65 29.69 -36.37
CA SER A 72 -1.41 30.44 -36.71
C SER A 72 -1.12 31.80 -36.07
N HIS A 73 0.05 31.82 -35.43
CA HIS A 73 0.89 32.93 -34.96
C HIS A 73 0.43 33.70 -33.72
N ALA A 74 0.88 33.23 -32.55
CA ALA A 74 1.95 33.89 -31.78
C ALA A 74 2.17 33.21 -30.42
N ALA A 75 3.44 33.18 -30.01
CA ALA A 75 3.92 33.17 -28.63
C ALA A 75 3.70 31.91 -27.76
N GLN A 76 4.80 31.19 -27.59
CA GLN A 76 5.48 30.93 -26.31
C GLN A 76 4.67 30.30 -25.16
N ALA A 77 5.30 29.24 -24.63
CA ALA A 77 4.95 28.49 -23.43
C ALA A 77 3.71 27.60 -23.59
N SER A 78 3.93 26.41 -24.18
CA SER A 78 3.32 25.20 -23.61
C SER A 78 3.88 25.05 -22.19
N SER A 79 3.38 25.87 -21.27
CA SER A 79 3.54 25.66 -19.85
C SER A 79 2.82 24.35 -19.60
N GLU A 80 3.59 23.26 -19.51
CA GLU A 80 3.17 22.05 -18.82
C GLU A 80 2.60 22.54 -17.49
N ARG A 81 1.28 22.69 -17.41
CA ARG A 81 0.61 22.91 -16.13
C ARG A 81 0.72 21.60 -15.39
N VAL A 82 1.89 21.35 -14.80
CA VAL A 82 2.07 20.36 -13.77
C VAL A 82 1.01 20.69 -12.73
N ALA A 83 0.13 19.73 -12.45
CA ALA A 83 -0.92 19.89 -11.46
C ALA A 83 -0.27 20.44 -10.17
N VAL A 84 -0.62 21.67 -9.80
CA VAL A 84 -0.09 22.28 -8.58
C VAL A 84 -0.73 21.54 -7.42
N LEU A 85 0.06 20.69 -6.78
CA LEU A 85 -0.36 19.98 -5.59
C LEU A 85 -0.30 20.93 -4.39
N PRO A 86 -1.28 20.87 -3.47
CA PRO A 86 -1.14 21.58 -2.21
C PRO A 86 0.06 21.03 -1.46
N SER A 87 0.81 21.91 -0.79
CA SER A 87 1.89 21.50 0.10
C SER A 87 1.32 20.88 1.37
N GLY A 88 2.02 19.89 1.94
CA GLY A 88 1.65 19.28 3.21
C GLY A 88 1.54 17.75 3.15
N GLN A 89 0.75 17.20 4.08
CA GLN A 89 0.53 15.76 4.24
C GLN A 89 -0.59 15.27 3.31
N PHE A 90 -0.36 14.14 2.66
CA PHE A 90 -1.30 13.41 1.80
C PHE A 90 -1.71 12.13 2.52
N GLU A 91 -2.89 12.13 3.12
CA GLU A 91 -3.36 11.02 3.97
C GLU A 91 -4.66 10.43 3.46
N SER A 92 -5.59 11.28 2.98
CA SER A 92 -6.91 10.81 2.59
C SER A 92 -6.87 10.13 1.21
N PRO A 93 -7.80 9.20 0.92
CA PRO A 93 -7.93 8.62 -0.41
C PRO A 93 -8.05 9.68 -1.51
N ALA A 94 -8.74 10.80 -1.25
CA ALA A 94 -8.86 11.90 -2.20
C ALA A 94 -7.51 12.59 -2.47
N ASP A 95 -6.64 12.72 -1.47
CA ASP A 95 -5.29 13.27 -1.64
C ASP A 95 -4.43 12.34 -2.48
N LEU A 96 -4.47 11.04 -2.16
CA LEU A 96 -3.71 10.02 -2.88
C LEU A 96 -4.18 9.87 -4.33
N VAL A 97 -5.48 10.04 -4.60
CA VAL A 97 -6.01 10.11 -5.98
C VAL A 97 -5.46 11.33 -6.72
N ARG A 98 -5.42 12.52 -6.10
CA ARG A 98 -4.84 13.71 -6.75
C ARG A 98 -3.35 13.51 -7.07
N LEU A 99 -2.62 12.90 -6.14
CA LEU A 99 -1.21 12.59 -6.32
C LEU A 99 -1.00 11.56 -7.44
N ALA A 100 -1.81 10.50 -7.48
CA ALA A 100 -1.80 9.49 -8.54
C ALA A 100 -2.05 10.12 -9.91
N SER A 101 -3.08 10.97 -10.04
CA SER A 101 -3.39 11.67 -11.28
C SER A 101 -2.25 12.59 -11.73
N ALA A 102 -1.59 13.30 -10.81
CA ALA A 102 -0.45 14.14 -11.15
C ALA A 102 0.75 13.33 -11.66
N VAL A 103 1.04 12.19 -11.03
CA VAL A 103 2.07 11.25 -11.51
C VAL A 103 1.71 10.69 -12.90
N GLN A 104 0.45 10.35 -13.11
CA GLN A 104 -0.04 9.83 -14.39
C GLN A 104 0.15 10.86 -15.52
N GLN A 105 -0.20 12.12 -15.28
CA GLN A 105 0.02 13.22 -16.24
C GLN A 105 1.50 13.39 -16.60
N LEU A 106 2.41 13.29 -15.62
CA LEU A 106 3.85 13.34 -15.88
C LEU A 106 4.32 12.17 -16.73
N SER A 107 3.76 10.97 -16.50
CA SER A 107 4.09 9.78 -17.30
C SER A 107 3.62 9.91 -18.75
N GLU A 108 2.44 10.49 -18.97
CA GLU A 108 1.88 10.76 -20.29
C GLU A 108 2.72 11.80 -21.05
N ALA A 109 3.07 12.90 -20.39
CA ALA A 109 3.96 13.91 -20.95
C ALA A 109 5.33 13.34 -21.35
N ALA A 110 5.83 12.35 -20.59
CA ALA A 110 7.07 11.64 -20.88
C ALA A 110 6.92 10.50 -21.92
N SER A 111 5.71 10.22 -22.42
CA SER A 111 5.43 9.04 -23.25
C SER A 111 5.88 7.72 -22.60
N LEU A 112 5.63 7.61 -21.29
CA LEU A 112 5.99 6.47 -20.43
C LEU A 112 4.78 5.90 -19.68
N SER A 113 3.55 6.19 -20.12
CA SER A 113 2.32 5.71 -19.47
C SER A 113 2.26 4.19 -19.31
N ASP A 114 2.76 3.44 -20.30
CA ASP A 114 2.80 1.96 -20.25
C ASP A 114 3.80 1.41 -19.23
N HIS A 115 4.71 2.27 -18.75
CA HIS A 115 5.75 1.93 -17.78
C HIS A 115 5.39 2.34 -16.36
N VAL A 116 4.42 3.24 -16.18
CA VAL A 116 4.04 3.80 -14.90
C VAL A 116 2.66 3.30 -14.51
N SER A 117 2.53 2.83 -13.27
CA SER A 117 1.21 2.57 -12.70
C SER A 117 1.15 3.02 -11.25
N THR A 118 -0.01 3.47 -10.82
CA THR A 118 -0.25 3.88 -9.45
C THR A 118 -1.29 3.00 -8.79
N SER A 119 -1.10 2.63 -7.53
CA SER A 119 -2.10 1.95 -6.72
C SER A 119 -2.15 2.53 -5.32
N ILE A 120 -3.36 2.77 -4.82
CA ILE A 120 -3.59 3.19 -3.45
C ILE A 120 -3.63 1.95 -2.57
N THR A 121 -2.85 1.95 -1.50
CA THR A 121 -2.78 0.88 -0.51
C THR A 121 -3.03 1.45 0.89
N PRO A 122 -3.25 0.61 1.91
CA PRO A 122 -3.33 1.08 3.31
C PRO A 122 -2.05 1.79 3.78
N ASP A 123 -0.92 1.50 3.14
CA ASP A 123 0.38 2.11 3.43
C ASP A 123 0.54 3.51 2.79
N GLY A 124 -0.30 3.87 1.81
CA GLY A 124 -0.25 5.14 1.09
C GLY A 124 -0.38 4.97 -0.43
N LEU A 125 0.29 5.84 -1.21
CA LEU A 125 0.29 5.72 -2.68
C LEU A 125 1.53 4.97 -3.15
N ARG A 126 1.34 3.80 -3.75
CA ARG A 126 2.40 3.08 -4.47
C ARG A 126 2.46 3.55 -5.91
N VAL A 127 3.64 3.96 -6.34
CA VAL A 127 3.96 4.26 -7.73
C VAL A 127 4.97 3.24 -8.21
N ARG A 128 4.67 2.57 -9.32
CA ARG A 128 5.50 1.53 -9.91
C ARG A 128 5.98 1.98 -11.29
N LEU A 129 7.29 1.87 -11.50
CA LEU A 129 7.97 2.10 -12.77
C LEU A 129 8.58 0.76 -13.20
N ALA A 130 8.06 0.15 -14.27
CA ALA A 130 8.50 -1.16 -14.75
C ALA A 130 9.01 -1.11 -16.18
N ASP A 131 9.99 -1.96 -16.51
CA ASP A 131 10.39 -2.19 -17.90
C ASP A 131 9.25 -2.87 -18.70
N SER A 132 9.27 -2.66 -20.01
CA SER A 132 8.51 -3.47 -20.97
C SER A 132 9.47 -4.22 -21.89
N ASP A 133 8.96 -5.17 -22.67
CA ASP A 133 9.78 -5.89 -23.65
C ASP A 133 10.27 -4.97 -24.79
N ALA A 134 9.51 -3.91 -25.08
CA ALA A 134 9.83 -2.95 -26.15
C ALA A 134 10.81 -1.86 -25.71
N ARG A 135 10.82 -1.49 -24.43
CA ARG A 135 11.63 -0.38 -23.90
C ARG A 135 12.04 -0.64 -22.45
N GLY A 136 13.34 -0.57 -22.17
CA GLY A 136 13.86 -0.60 -20.80
C GLY A 136 13.85 0.79 -20.17
N LEU A 137 13.43 0.88 -18.90
CA LEU A 137 13.73 2.02 -18.02
C LEU A 137 15.15 1.92 -17.47
N PHE A 138 15.71 0.71 -17.40
CA PHE A 138 17.09 0.44 -17.02
C PHE A 138 17.82 -0.30 -18.14
N GLU A 139 19.10 0.02 -18.30
CA GLU A 139 19.98 -0.78 -19.15
C GLU A 139 20.07 -2.21 -18.59
N ARG A 140 20.21 -3.20 -19.47
CA ARG A 140 20.19 -4.62 -19.09
C ARG A 140 21.37 -4.93 -18.15
N GLY A 141 21.08 -5.49 -16.98
CA GLY A 141 22.10 -5.79 -15.96
C GLY A 141 22.76 -4.56 -15.33
N SER A 142 22.22 -3.37 -15.57
CA SER A 142 22.72 -2.10 -15.04
C SER A 142 21.69 -1.46 -14.12
N ALA A 143 22.20 -0.71 -13.15
CA ALA A 143 21.42 0.15 -12.26
C ALA A 143 21.19 1.55 -12.83
N THR A 144 21.79 1.87 -13.98
CA THR A 144 21.66 3.20 -14.60
C THR A 144 20.29 3.33 -15.27
N PRO A 145 19.45 4.29 -14.85
CA PRO A 145 18.19 4.57 -15.53
C PRO A 145 18.44 5.18 -16.91
N SER A 146 17.52 4.95 -17.84
CA SER A 146 17.54 5.60 -19.15
C SER A 146 17.35 7.13 -19.01
N PRO A 147 17.73 7.93 -20.02
CA PRO A 147 17.50 9.38 -19.98
C PRO A 147 16.03 9.76 -19.78
N ALA A 148 15.11 9.00 -20.39
CA ALA A 148 13.67 9.20 -20.23
C ALA A 148 13.22 8.89 -18.80
N ALA A 149 13.67 7.77 -18.23
CA ALA A 149 13.37 7.39 -16.84
C ALA A 149 13.95 8.42 -15.84
N THR A 150 15.17 8.89 -16.07
CA THR A 150 15.83 9.90 -15.24
C THR A 150 15.05 11.21 -15.25
N THR A 151 14.59 11.65 -16.43
CA THR A 151 13.80 12.87 -16.58
C THR A 151 12.44 12.75 -15.88
N LEU A 152 11.76 11.61 -16.03
CA LEU A 152 10.50 11.33 -15.34
C LEU A 152 10.68 11.34 -13.82
N LEU A 153 11.70 10.64 -13.30
CA LEU A 153 12.02 10.61 -11.87
C LEU A 153 12.33 12.01 -11.33
N ALA A 154 13.08 12.84 -12.06
CA ALA A 154 13.33 14.22 -11.66
C ALA A 154 12.03 15.05 -11.59
N ARG A 155 11.14 14.90 -12.58
CA ARG A 155 9.83 15.59 -12.58
C ARG A 155 8.94 15.12 -11.42
N ILE A 156 8.96 13.82 -11.10
CA ILE A 156 8.25 13.28 -9.92
C ILE A 156 8.87 13.83 -8.63
N GLY A 157 10.20 13.92 -8.57
CA GLY A 157 10.90 14.56 -7.45
C GLY A 157 10.48 16.00 -7.23
N GLN A 158 10.35 16.76 -8.32
CA GLN A 158 9.85 18.14 -8.29
C GLN A 158 8.39 18.20 -7.80
N LEU A 159 7.53 17.32 -8.30
CA LEU A 159 6.13 17.21 -7.87
C LEU A 159 6.02 16.93 -6.36
N PHE A 160 6.93 16.11 -5.83
CA PHE A 160 6.94 15.70 -4.42
C PHE A 160 7.68 16.68 -3.51
N SER A 161 8.33 17.72 -4.03
CA SER A 161 9.09 18.69 -3.24
C SER A 161 8.26 19.40 -2.16
N GLY A 162 6.96 19.60 -2.40
CA GLY A 162 6.02 20.22 -1.47
C GLY A 162 5.31 19.24 -0.52
N ILE A 163 5.58 17.94 -0.62
CA ILE A 163 4.86 16.91 0.13
C ILE A 163 5.65 16.54 1.40
N ASP A 164 4.94 16.44 2.53
CA ASP A 164 5.54 16.13 3.83
C ASP A 164 5.66 14.62 4.12
N ASN A 165 4.95 13.79 3.37
CA ASN A 165 4.99 12.34 3.53
C ASN A 165 6.40 11.78 3.34
N SER A 166 6.70 10.73 4.10
CA SER A 166 7.91 9.95 3.90
C SER A 166 7.78 9.03 2.68
N LEU A 167 8.89 8.74 2.03
CA LEU A 167 8.97 7.81 0.90
C LEU A 167 9.74 6.55 1.29
N MET A 168 9.22 5.41 0.85
CA MET A 168 9.95 4.15 0.79
C MET A 168 10.23 3.82 -0.67
N ILE A 169 11.46 3.44 -1.01
CA ILE A 169 11.86 3.08 -2.38
C ILE A 169 12.31 1.63 -2.40
N VAL A 170 11.78 0.84 -3.34
CA VAL A 170 12.01 -0.59 -3.46
C VAL A 170 12.42 -0.93 -4.88
N GLY A 171 13.56 -1.59 -5.04
CA GLY A 171 14.04 -2.10 -6.31
C GLY A 171 13.74 -3.59 -6.46
N HIS A 172 13.37 -4.00 -7.67
CA HIS A 172 13.13 -5.39 -8.04
C HIS A 172 13.83 -5.73 -9.36
N THR A 173 14.24 -6.98 -9.49
CA THR A 173 14.82 -7.54 -10.71
C THR A 173 14.01 -8.74 -11.17
N ASP A 174 14.26 -9.17 -12.40
CA ASP A 174 13.78 -10.46 -12.88
C ASP A 174 14.66 -11.61 -12.36
N ALA A 175 14.24 -12.84 -12.58
CA ALA A 175 14.95 -14.05 -12.16
C ALA A 175 16.11 -14.44 -13.09
N VAL A 176 16.51 -13.57 -14.03
CA VAL A 176 17.64 -13.85 -14.92
C VAL A 176 18.92 -13.87 -14.08
N ARG A 177 19.57 -15.03 -14.02
CA ARG A 177 20.75 -15.21 -13.16
C ARG A 177 21.99 -14.54 -13.73
N TYR A 178 22.78 -13.94 -12.85
CA TYR A 178 24.15 -13.55 -13.15
C TYR A 178 25.00 -14.79 -13.43
N ARG A 179 25.93 -14.69 -14.39
CA ARG A 179 26.83 -15.79 -14.76
C ARG A 179 27.84 -16.13 -13.66
N ALA A 180 28.19 -15.15 -12.83
CA ALA A 180 29.15 -15.33 -11.75
C ALA A 180 28.45 -15.89 -10.50
N THR A 181 28.98 -16.98 -9.96
CA THR A 181 28.39 -17.75 -8.86
C THR A 181 29.24 -17.74 -7.58
N ARG A 182 30.27 -16.89 -7.50
CA ARG A 182 31.08 -16.76 -6.28
C ARG A 182 30.32 -15.97 -5.21
N ALA A 183 30.65 -16.21 -3.95
CA ALA A 183 29.96 -15.57 -2.82
C ALA A 183 30.04 -14.02 -2.83
N ASP A 184 31.09 -13.46 -3.42
CA ASP A 184 31.34 -12.03 -3.60
C ASP A 184 30.85 -11.49 -4.96
N SER A 185 30.18 -12.31 -5.76
CA SER A 185 29.71 -11.90 -7.07
C SER A 185 28.58 -10.90 -6.98
N TYR A 186 28.51 -10.01 -7.96
CA TYR A 186 27.36 -9.15 -8.15
C TYR A 186 26.13 -10.02 -8.48
N THR A 187 25.03 -9.75 -7.81
CA THR A 187 23.79 -10.54 -7.89
C THR A 187 22.58 -9.62 -8.03
N ASN A 188 21.41 -10.21 -8.21
CA ASN A 188 20.12 -9.50 -8.18
C ASN A 188 19.90 -8.69 -6.89
N TRP A 189 20.49 -9.10 -5.76
CA TRP A 189 20.46 -8.32 -4.51
C TRP A 189 21.20 -6.99 -4.64
N HIS A 190 22.39 -7.01 -5.25
CA HIS A 190 23.16 -5.80 -5.54
C HIS A 190 22.42 -4.94 -6.56
N LEU A 191 21.98 -5.54 -7.68
CA LEU A 191 21.28 -4.82 -8.75
C LEU A 191 20.01 -4.11 -8.29
N SER A 192 19.16 -4.81 -7.53
CA SER A 192 17.91 -4.23 -7.01
C SER A 192 18.18 -3.08 -6.04
N SER A 193 19.18 -3.21 -5.16
CA SER A 193 19.58 -2.15 -4.22
C SER A 193 20.13 -0.93 -4.95
N ASP A 194 21.03 -1.14 -5.92
CA ASP A 194 21.63 -0.06 -6.71
C ASP A 194 20.57 0.68 -7.54
N ARG A 195 19.59 -0.03 -8.11
CA ARG A 195 18.46 0.57 -8.83
C ARG A 195 17.60 1.44 -7.92
N ALA A 196 17.28 0.96 -6.72
CA ALA A 196 16.53 1.75 -5.74
C ALA A 196 17.29 3.04 -5.37
N LEU A 197 18.61 2.96 -5.20
CA LEU A 197 19.45 4.13 -4.91
C LEU A 197 19.58 5.08 -6.11
N ALA A 198 19.66 4.56 -7.33
CA ALA A 198 19.67 5.37 -8.55
C ALA A 198 18.37 6.16 -8.70
N ALA A 199 17.22 5.52 -8.44
CA ALA A 199 15.93 6.22 -8.43
C ALA A 199 15.84 7.28 -7.34
N ARG A 200 16.30 6.97 -6.11
CA ARG A 200 16.44 7.96 -5.03
C ARG A 200 17.23 9.17 -5.51
N THR A 201 18.37 8.95 -6.14
CA THR A 201 19.27 10.01 -6.61
C THR A 201 18.58 10.89 -7.65
N ALA A 202 17.86 10.29 -8.60
CA ALA A 202 17.12 11.04 -9.62
C ALA A 202 15.95 11.85 -9.02
N LEU A 203 15.22 11.30 -8.04
CA LEU A 203 14.15 12.02 -7.32
C LEU A 203 14.71 13.24 -6.56
N VAL A 204 15.82 13.06 -5.83
CA VAL A 204 16.48 14.14 -5.08
C VAL A 204 17.03 15.21 -6.03
N ALA A 205 17.62 14.81 -7.16
CA ALA A 205 18.06 15.75 -8.18
C ALA A 205 16.90 16.59 -8.76
N GLY A 206 15.68 16.05 -8.74
CA GLY A 206 14.45 16.75 -9.09
C GLY A 206 13.91 17.72 -8.04
N GLY A 207 14.47 17.72 -6.82
CA GLY A 207 14.05 18.60 -5.73
C GLY A 207 13.31 17.90 -4.57
N LEU A 208 13.25 16.57 -4.56
CA LEU A 208 12.79 15.83 -3.37
C LEU A 208 13.79 16.06 -2.22
N PRO A 209 13.36 16.53 -1.03
CA PRO A 209 14.27 16.70 0.10
C PRO A 209 14.88 15.35 0.55
N LEU A 210 16.17 15.37 0.89
CA LEU A 210 16.98 14.17 1.18
C LEU A 210 16.40 13.33 2.33
N GLU A 211 15.87 14.01 3.33
CA GLU A 211 15.25 13.48 4.55
C GLU A 211 13.88 12.83 4.31
N ARG A 212 13.24 13.06 3.15
CA ARG A 212 11.94 12.45 2.86
C ARG A 212 12.04 10.97 2.56
N VAL A 213 13.22 10.46 2.15
CA VAL A 213 13.38 9.04 1.90
C VAL A 213 13.68 8.32 3.21
N LEU A 214 12.66 7.67 3.76
CA LEU A 214 12.74 6.92 5.01
C LEU A 214 13.53 5.61 4.84
N MET A 215 13.35 4.93 3.70
CA MET A 215 13.98 3.64 3.46
C MET A 215 14.22 3.37 1.97
N SER A 216 15.33 2.69 1.67
CA SER A 216 15.62 2.12 0.35
C SER A 216 15.88 0.61 0.52
N VAL A 217 15.23 -0.21 -0.31
CA VAL A 217 15.25 -1.68 -0.20
C VAL A 217 15.53 -2.31 -1.57
N GLY A 218 16.44 -3.29 -1.62
CA GLY A 218 16.58 -4.20 -2.75
C GLY A 218 15.88 -5.53 -2.46
N MET A 219 15.00 -5.97 -3.34
CA MET A 219 14.21 -7.21 -3.18
C MET A 219 14.66 -8.35 -4.10
N ALA A 220 15.70 -8.14 -4.91
CA ALA A 220 16.12 -9.06 -5.96
C ALA A 220 14.92 -9.56 -6.79
N ASP A 221 14.85 -10.86 -7.05
CA ASP A 221 13.80 -11.57 -7.78
C ASP A 221 12.76 -12.25 -6.88
N LEU A 222 12.72 -11.92 -5.57
CA LEU A 222 11.88 -12.62 -4.59
C LEU A 222 10.39 -12.23 -4.64
N ALA A 223 10.04 -11.17 -5.36
CA ALA A 223 8.67 -10.69 -5.49
C ALA A 223 8.38 -10.38 -6.97
N PRO A 224 8.26 -11.38 -7.84
CA PRO A 224 7.94 -11.16 -9.24
C PRO A 224 6.51 -10.63 -9.38
N LEU A 225 6.32 -9.65 -10.26
CA LEU A 225 5.00 -9.16 -10.64
C LEU A 225 4.26 -10.21 -11.48
N ARG A 226 5.00 -10.88 -12.38
CA ARG A 226 4.57 -12.05 -13.14
C ARG A 226 5.22 -13.29 -12.57
N ALA A 227 4.52 -13.96 -11.66
CA ALA A 227 5.03 -15.20 -11.05
C ALA A 227 5.05 -16.38 -12.04
N ASP A 228 4.20 -16.33 -13.08
CA ASP A 228 4.13 -17.29 -14.17
C ASP A 228 5.32 -17.20 -15.13
N ASP A 229 5.89 -16.00 -15.29
CA ASP A 229 7.14 -15.77 -16.01
C ASP A 229 8.10 -14.91 -15.16
N PRO A 230 8.90 -15.55 -14.29
CA PRO A 230 9.86 -14.86 -13.42
C PRO A 230 10.93 -14.07 -14.19
N THR A 231 11.15 -14.37 -15.48
CA THR A 231 12.14 -13.71 -16.33
C THR A 231 11.58 -12.51 -17.12
N ALA A 232 10.28 -12.27 -17.02
CA ALA A 232 9.59 -11.20 -17.75
C ALA A 232 10.18 -9.81 -17.47
N ALA A 233 10.18 -8.94 -18.48
CA ALA A 233 10.63 -7.57 -18.35
C ALA A 233 9.90 -6.80 -17.24
N ALA A 234 8.60 -7.03 -17.10
CA ALA A 234 7.77 -6.38 -16.08
C ALA A 234 8.23 -6.63 -14.63
N ASN A 235 9.05 -7.67 -14.38
CA ASN A 235 9.61 -7.94 -13.06
C ASN A 235 10.79 -7.00 -12.72
N ARG A 236 11.46 -6.42 -13.73
CA ARG A 236 12.45 -5.36 -13.56
C ARG A 236 11.72 -4.04 -13.35
N ARG A 237 11.65 -3.62 -12.09
CA ARG A 237 10.85 -2.45 -11.71
C ARG A 237 11.40 -1.78 -10.47
N ILE A 238 11.00 -0.53 -10.30
CA ILE A 238 11.15 0.23 -9.06
C ILE A 238 9.76 0.61 -8.59
N GLU A 239 9.55 0.46 -7.30
CA GLU A 239 8.37 0.94 -6.62
C GLU A 239 8.80 2.01 -5.63
N PHE A 240 8.06 3.10 -5.54
CA PHE A 240 8.14 3.97 -4.39
C PHE A 240 6.76 4.20 -3.81
N VAL A 241 6.70 4.21 -2.49
CA VAL A 241 5.47 4.37 -1.74
C VAL A 241 5.56 5.69 -1.01
N VAL A 242 4.64 6.60 -1.32
CA VAL A 242 4.39 7.80 -0.55
C VAL A 242 3.57 7.37 0.67
N LEU A 243 4.23 7.29 1.82
CA LEU A 243 3.71 6.65 3.02
C LEU A 243 2.72 7.55 3.74
N THR A 244 1.66 6.95 4.27
CA THR A 244 0.85 7.59 5.33
C THR A 244 1.71 7.82 6.57
N GLN A 245 1.37 8.81 7.39
CA GLN A 245 2.07 9.05 8.65
C GLN A 245 2.04 7.82 9.58
N ALA A 246 0.90 7.12 9.64
CA ALA A 246 0.77 5.93 10.46
C ALA A 246 1.80 4.87 10.07
N ARG A 247 1.95 4.63 8.76
CA ARG A 247 2.93 3.66 8.26
C ARG A 247 4.37 4.12 8.45
N ALA A 248 4.66 5.39 8.17
CA ALA A 248 5.99 5.97 8.38
C ALA A 248 6.43 5.84 9.85
N ARG A 249 5.54 6.14 10.81
CA ARG A 249 5.82 5.97 12.25
C ARG A 249 6.07 4.51 12.61
N GLN A 250 5.26 3.58 12.11
CA GLN A 250 5.45 2.15 12.37
C GLN A 250 6.81 1.64 11.85
N LEU A 251 7.25 2.10 10.67
CA LEU A 251 8.56 1.75 10.15
C LEU A 251 9.67 2.40 10.98
N ALA A 252 9.53 3.67 11.36
CA ALA A 252 10.52 4.36 12.20
C ALA A 252 10.72 3.68 13.56
N THR A 253 9.63 3.24 14.21
CA THR A 253 9.71 2.55 15.51
C THR A 253 10.36 1.17 15.40
N MET A 254 10.16 0.46 14.29
CA MET A 254 10.78 -0.86 14.06
C MET A 254 12.32 -0.80 14.09
N PHE A 255 12.92 0.31 13.64
CA PHE A 255 14.37 0.48 13.57
C PHE A 255 14.93 1.47 14.59
N GLY A 256 14.15 1.81 15.63
CA GLY A 256 14.60 2.68 16.72
C GLY A 256 14.82 4.15 16.31
N ALA A 257 14.28 4.59 15.17
CA ALA A 257 14.32 5.98 14.77
C ALA A 257 13.37 6.79 15.66
N ALA A 258 13.95 7.49 16.63
CA ALA A 258 13.24 8.26 17.64
C ALA A 258 12.45 9.43 17.03
N HIS A 259 11.17 9.22 16.73
CA HIS A 259 10.23 10.31 16.41
C HIS A 259 9.04 10.39 17.37
N ALA A 260 9.04 9.64 18.47
CA ALA A 260 8.07 9.82 19.54
C ALA A 260 8.59 9.21 20.84
N GLY A 261 9.40 9.98 21.59
CA GLY A 261 9.40 10.05 23.05
C GLY A 261 9.66 8.82 23.94
N GLU A 262 9.58 7.58 23.45
CA GLU A 262 9.74 6.40 24.28
C GLU A 262 10.49 5.33 23.49
N VAL A 263 11.79 5.21 23.76
CA VAL A 263 12.58 4.07 23.34
C VAL A 263 12.10 2.89 24.19
N VAL A 264 11.09 2.16 23.70
CA VAL A 264 10.51 1.00 24.41
C VAL A 264 11.53 -0.15 24.49
N LEU A 265 12.46 -0.22 23.53
CA LEU A 265 13.47 -1.28 23.43
C LEU A 265 14.84 -0.66 23.29
N THR A 266 15.72 -0.96 24.23
CA THR A 266 17.07 -0.39 24.30
C THR A 266 18.03 -1.03 23.30
N GLY A 267 17.66 -2.18 22.73
CA GLY A 267 18.49 -2.95 21.80
C GLY A 267 19.74 -3.53 22.45
N ARG A 268 19.92 -3.36 23.77
CA ARG A 268 21.11 -3.82 24.51
C ARG A 268 21.04 -5.31 24.80
N ASN A 269 19.85 -5.85 25.07
CA ASN A 269 19.64 -7.28 25.21
C ASN A 269 18.18 -7.67 24.93
N ALA A 270 17.99 -8.78 24.22
CA ALA A 270 16.67 -9.25 23.80
C ALA A 270 15.76 -9.65 24.98
N GLN A 271 16.33 -10.03 26.13
CA GLN A 271 15.57 -10.44 27.31
C GLN A 271 14.91 -9.27 28.05
N ALA A 272 15.62 -8.16 28.23
CA ALA A 272 15.12 -6.93 28.83
C ALA A 272 14.15 -6.22 27.88
N ASP A 273 14.45 -6.24 26.58
CA ASP A 273 13.53 -5.76 25.55
C ASP A 273 12.23 -6.59 25.56
N ALA A 274 12.30 -7.93 25.63
CA ALA A 274 11.12 -8.79 25.77
C ALA A 274 10.33 -8.48 27.07
N ALA A 275 11.00 -8.31 28.20
CA ALA A 275 10.36 -7.95 29.46
C ALA A 275 9.71 -6.55 29.43
N ALA A 276 10.30 -5.60 28.69
CA ALA A 276 9.73 -4.29 28.46
C ALA A 276 8.48 -4.36 27.56
N MET A 277 8.50 -5.19 26.51
CA MET A 277 7.32 -5.44 25.68
C MET A 277 6.15 -6.00 26.50
N THR A 278 6.40 -6.99 27.37
CA THR A 278 5.36 -7.59 28.23
C THR A 278 4.74 -6.56 29.20
N ARG A 279 5.55 -5.65 29.74
CA ARG A 279 5.06 -4.56 30.61
C ARG A 279 4.25 -3.52 29.84
N GLY A 280 4.68 -3.14 28.64
CA GLY A 280 3.95 -2.19 27.78
C GLY A 280 2.59 -2.72 27.33
N THR A 281 2.48 -4.01 27.04
CA THR A 281 1.19 -4.65 26.67
C THR A 281 0.20 -4.74 27.83
N ALA A 282 0.67 -4.80 29.08
CA ALA A 282 -0.21 -4.84 30.26
C ALA A 282 -0.80 -3.46 30.62
N GLY A 283 -0.15 -2.35 30.22
CA GLY A 283 -0.70 -1.00 30.38
C GLY A 283 -1.86 -0.71 29.43
N LEU A 284 -1.83 -1.26 28.22
CA LEU A 284 -2.88 -1.07 27.20
C LEU A 284 -4.18 -1.83 27.49
N THR A 285 -4.16 -2.82 28.40
CA THR A 285 -5.35 -3.58 28.81
C THR A 285 -5.95 -3.10 30.13
N SER A 286 -5.36 -2.10 30.80
CA SER A 286 -5.76 -1.66 32.15
C SER A 286 -6.40 -0.26 32.22
N GLU A 287 -6.63 0.43 31.10
CA GLU A 287 -7.40 1.70 31.09
C GLU A 287 -8.84 1.51 30.56
N ALA A 288 -9.57 0.56 31.15
CA ALA A 288 -11.02 0.68 31.28
C ALA A 288 -11.32 1.24 32.68
N ARG A 289 -11.11 2.56 32.85
CA ARG A 289 -11.63 3.25 34.05
C ARG A 289 -13.16 3.23 33.96
N PRO A 290 -13.88 2.64 34.92
CA PRO A 290 -15.33 2.78 34.97
C PRO A 290 -15.67 4.25 35.24
N SER A 291 -16.56 4.81 34.41
CA SER A 291 -17.17 6.13 34.63
C SER A 291 -17.73 6.21 36.05
N PRO A 292 -17.48 7.29 36.80
CA PRO A 292 -18.13 7.47 38.09
C PRO A 292 -19.63 7.68 37.84
N ASP A 293 -20.38 6.74 38.40
CA ASP A 293 -21.82 6.68 38.54
C ASP A 293 -22.42 8.04 38.90
N SER A 294 -23.26 8.58 38.01
CA SER A 294 -24.20 9.66 38.32
C SER A 294 -25.50 9.02 38.82
N SER A 295 -25.52 8.63 40.08
CA SER A 295 -26.76 8.37 40.81
C SER A 295 -27.31 9.70 41.35
N GLU A 296 -28.36 10.16 40.69
CA GLU A 296 -29.43 11.06 41.17
C GLU A 296 -30.01 10.58 42.52
N PRO A 297 -30.68 11.44 43.34
CA PRO A 297 -31.80 12.30 42.92
C PRO A 297 -31.72 13.79 43.31
#